data_AF-A0A7W0A1Q5-F1
#
_entry.id   AF-A0A7W0A1Q5-F1
#
_cell.length_a   1.000
_cell.length_b   1.000
_cell.length_c   1.000
_cell.angle_alpha   90.00
_cell.angle_beta   90.00
_cell.angle_gamma   90.00
#
_symmetry.space_group_name_H-M   'P 1'
#
loop_
_entity.id
_entity.type
_entity.pdbx_description
1 polymer ?
#
loop_
_entity_poly.entity_id
_entity_poly.type
_entity_poly.pdbx_seq_one_letter_code
_entity_poly.pdbx_strand_id
1 'polypeptide(L)' 'SNRALAQHLFVSENTVKYHLRNILAKLHLQNRSQVIAYALRHDLVARPDASSSPETPRPTR' A
#
# COMPACT_ATOMS: atom_id res chain seq x y z
N SER A 1 -8.90 -2.65 5.61
CA SER A 1 -9.88 -3.68 5.18
C SER A 1 -10.35 -3.38 3.76
N ASN A 2 -10.78 -4.39 2.98
CA ASN A 2 -11.34 -4.18 1.64
C ASN A 2 -12.55 -3.24 1.65
N ARG A 3 -13.35 -3.27 2.73
CA ARG A 3 -14.47 -2.34 2.97
C ARG A 3 -14.03 -0.88 3.03
N ALA A 4 -12.99 -0.59 3.81
CA ALA A 4 -12.44 0.76 3.92
C ALA A 4 -11.90 1.24 2.56
N LEU A 5 -11.13 0.38 1.87
CA LEU A 5 -10.59 0.71 0.56
C LEU A 5 -11.69 0.98 -0.48
N ALA A 6 -12.76 0.19 -0.45
CA ALA A 6 -13.94 0.36 -1.30
C ALA A 6 -14.61 1.72 -1.05
N GLN A 7 -14.77 2.12 0.22
CA GLN A 7 -15.31 3.43 0.59
C GLN A 7 -14.42 4.59 0.12
N HIS A 8 -13.11 4.50 0.33
CA HIS A 8 -12.16 5.54 -0.10
C HIS A 8 -12.10 5.71 -1.63
N LEU A 9 -12.32 4.62 -2.37
CA LEU A 9 -12.28 4.61 -3.84
C LEU A 9 -13.66 4.75 -4.49
N PHE A 10 -14.73 4.91 -3.70
CA PHE A 10 -16.13 4.96 -4.19
C PHE A 10 -16.54 3.77 -5.07
N VAL A 11 -16.04 2.57 -4.74
CA VAL A 11 -16.35 1.31 -5.44
C VAL A 11 -16.95 0.28 -4.49
N SER A 12 -17.46 -0.84 -5.01
CA SER A 12 -17.91 -1.95 -4.19
C SER A 12 -16.75 -2.79 -3.65
N GLU A 13 -16.94 -3.47 -2.52
CA GLU A 13 -15.96 -4.44 -1.99
C GLU A 13 -15.64 -5.55 -3.00
N ASN A 14 -16.63 -5.96 -3.80
CA ASN A 14 -16.47 -6.97 -4.84
C ASN A 14 -15.55 -6.46 -5.97
N THR A 15 -15.67 -5.18 -6.33
CA THR A 15 -14.78 -4.52 -7.28
C THR A 15 -13.33 -4.55 -6.78
N VAL A 16 -13.10 -4.23 -5.51
CA VAL A 16 -11.76 -4.31 -4.89
C VAL A 16 -11.21 -5.74 -4.94
N LYS A 17 -12.01 -6.75 -4.55
CA LYS A 17 -11.61 -8.17 -4.62
C LYS A 17 -11.28 -8.61 -6.05
N TYR A 18 -12.08 -8.19 -7.01
CA TYR A 18 -11.88 -8.47 -8.42
C TYR A 18 -10.55 -7.90 -8.93
N HIS A 19 -10.28 -6.62 -8.65
CA HIS A 19 -9.00 -6.00 -9.03
C HIS A 19 -7.81 -6.67 -8.35
N LEU A 20 -7.92 -7.06 -7.07
CA LEU A 20 -6.85 -7.78 -6.38
C LEU A 20 -6.55 -9.13 -7.05
N ARG A 21 -7.57 -9.89 -7.45
CA ARG A 21 -7.39 -11.15 -8.22
C ARG A 21 -6.71 -10.91 -9.56
N ASN A 22 -7.09 -9.85 -10.27
CA ASN A 22 -6.47 -9.51 -11.55
C ASN A 22 -5.00 -9.12 -11.40
N ILE A 23 -4.66 -8.35 -10.35
CA ILE A 23 -3.27 -7.98 -10.05
C ILE A 23 -2.46 -9.24 -9.73
N LEU A 24 -2.98 -10.10 -8.86
CA LEU A 24 -2.34 -11.38 -8.52
C LEU A 24 -2.10 -12.24 -9.76
N ALA A 25 -3.10 -12.38 -10.63
CA ALA A 25 -2.98 -13.15 -11.86
C ALA A 25 -1.93 -12.56 -12.82
N LYS A 26 -1.96 -11.24 -13.04
CA LYS A 26 -1.00 -10.56 -13.93
C LYS A 26 0.44 -10.62 -13.44
N LEU A 27 0.64 -10.65 -12.13
CA LEU A 27 1.96 -10.74 -11.51
C LEU A 27 2.37 -12.18 -11.17
N HIS A 28 1.53 -13.18 -11.51
CA HIS A 28 1.71 -14.59 -11.15
C HIS A 28 1.92 -14.83 -9.64
N LEU A 29 1.23 -14.04 -8.80
CA LEU A 29 1.29 -14.11 -7.35
C LEU A 29 0.05 -14.81 -6.78
N GLN A 30 0.20 -15.41 -5.59
CA GLN A 30 -0.82 -16.24 -4.96
C GLN A 30 -1.56 -15.53 -3.82
N ASN A 31 -0.94 -14.54 -3.17
CA ASN A 31 -1.53 -13.88 -2.01
C ASN A 31 -1.05 -12.43 -1.82
N ARG A 32 -1.74 -11.73 -0.93
CA ARG A 32 -1.46 -10.32 -0.61
C ARG A 32 -0.06 -10.09 -0.07
N SER A 33 0.49 -11.02 0.72
CA SER A 33 1.85 -10.89 1.26
C SER A 33 2.89 -10.88 0.14
N GLN A 34 2.71 -11.71 -0.89
CA GLN A 34 3.56 -11.70 -2.07
C GLN A 34 3.43 -10.39 -2.86
N VAL A 35 2.22 -9.81 -2.96
CA VAL A 35 2.03 -8.49 -3.59
C VAL A 35 2.80 -7.40 -2.85
N ILE A 36 2.77 -7.42 -1.51
CA ILE A 36 3.51 -6.46 -0.69
C ILE A 36 5.02 -6.63 -0.92
N ALA A 37 5.54 -7.86 -0.87
CA ALA A 37 6.94 -8.15 -1.12
C ALA A 37 7.38 -7.72 -2.54
N TYR A 38 6.54 -7.98 -3.54
CA TYR A 38 6.75 -7.52 -4.91
C TYR A 38 6.81 -5.99 -4.98
N ALA A 39 5.82 -5.30 -4.39
CA ALA A 39 5.75 -3.85 -4.42
C ALA A 39 6.95 -3.18 -3.73
N LEU A 40 7.48 -3.77 -2.65
CA LEU A 40 8.70 -3.31 -1.99
C LEU A 40 9.97 -3.55 -2.82
N ARG A 41 10.06 -4.68 -3.53
CA ARG A 41 11.23 -5.00 -4.39
C ARG A 41 11.30 -4.15 -5.66
N HIS A 42 10.16 -3.65 -6.10
CA HIS A 42 10.01 -2.87 -7.34
C HIS A 42 9.79 -1.37 -7.07
N ASP A 43 10.00 -0.91 -5.83
CA ASP A 43 9.84 0.50 -5.43
C ASP A 43 8.45 1.10 -5.79
N LEU A 44 7.41 0.26 -5.87
CA LEU A 44 6.03 0.67 -6.21
C LEU A 44 5.30 1.32 -5.03
N VAL A 45 5.86 1.18 -3.83
CA VAL A 45 5.40 1.81 -2.61
C VAL A 45 6.60 2.44 -1.94
N ALA A 46 6.44 3.72 -1.58
CA ALA A 46 7.43 4.38 -0.75
C ALA A 46 7.63 3.53 0.50
N ARG A 47 8.88 3.16 0.76
CA ARG A 47 9.27 2.75 2.11
C ARG A 47 8.90 3.97 2.97
N PRO A 48 8.04 3.84 3.99
CA PRO A 48 7.72 4.96 4.84
C PRO A 48 9.06 5.55 5.27
N ASP A 49 9.25 6.79 4.87
CA ASP A 49 10.45 7.54 5.05
C ASP A 49 10.80 7.48 6.54
N ALA A 50 11.91 6.81 6.88
CA ALA A 50 12.48 6.91 8.21
C ALA A 50 13.06 8.33 8.47
N SER A 51 12.87 9.27 7.53
CA SER A 51 13.42 10.63 7.55
C SER A 51 12.41 11.71 7.96
N SER A 52 11.20 11.36 8.43
CA SER A 52 10.48 12.24 9.36
C SER A 52 11.09 12.10 10.77
N SER A 53 12.38 12.39 10.89
CA SER A 53 12.91 12.80 12.20
C SER A 53 12.12 14.05 12.59
N PRO A 54 11.44 14.08 13.74
CA PRO A 54 10.85 15.31 14.23
C PRO A 54 12.00 16.30 14.42
N GLU A 55 12.04 17.30 13.56
CA GLU A 55 12.88 18.47 13.71
C GLU A 55 12.68 18.97 15.14
N THR A 56 13.68 18.72 15.99
CA THR A 56 13.66 19.15 17.38
C THR A 56 13.73 20.67 17.34
N PRO A 57 12.75 21.41 17.89
CA PRO A 57 12.82 22.86 17.87
C PRO A 57 14.07 23.26 18.66
N ARG A 58 15.02 23.88 17.94
CA ARG A 58 16.24 24.44 18.50
C ARG A 58 15.85 25.39 19.65
N PRO A 59 16.35 25.21 20.89
CA PRO A 59 16.07 26.17 21.94
C PRO A 59 16.69 27.52 21.54
N THR A 60 15.84 28.52 21.34
CA THR A 60 16.26 29.91 21.18
C THR A 60 16.89 30.35 22.50
N ARG A 61 18.17 30.71 22.44
CA ARG A 61 18.87 31.45 23.49
C ARG A 61 18.82 32.93 23.18
#